data_AF-A0A2J5NLA6-F1
#
_entry.id   AF-A0A2J5NLA6-F1
#
_cell.length_a   1.000
_cell.length_b   1.000
_cell.length_c   1.000
_cell.angle_alpha   90.00
_cell.angle_beta   90.00
_cell.angle_gamma   90.00
#
_symmetry.space_group_name_H-M   'P 1'
#
loop_
_entity.id
_entity.type
_entity.pdbx_description
1 polymer ?
#
loop_
_entity_poly.entity_id
_entity_poly.type
_entity_poly.pdbx_seq_one_letter_code
_entity_poly.pdbx_strand_id
1 'polypeptide(L)'
;LYIQSGRADVFFGPQSVAAYKAALSGKTKVVGLGPKKAYVATTTKKGNGLAPALQAALNGAIARGEYQKVLARWGEQGEEVTQSEVNPPGITY
;
A
#
# COMPACT_ATOMS: atom_id res chain seq x y z
N LEU A 1 16.66 6.72 11.06
CA LEU A 1 17.61 7.15 12.11
C LEU A 1 17.43 6.35 13.41
N TYR A 2 16.28 6.36 14.07
CA TYR A 2 16.12 5.73 15.40
C TYR A 2 16.62 4.29 15.53
N ILE A 3 16.23 3.40 14.61
CA ILE A 3 16.71 2.01 14.58
C ILE A 3 18.23 1.96 14.35
N GLN A 4 18.73 2.70 13.34
CA GLN A 4 20.16 2.68 12.98
C GLN A 4 21.07 3.34 14.04
N SER A 5 20.54 4.26 14.85
CA SER A 5 21.27 4.89 15.95
C SER A 5 21.14 4.13 17.28
N GLY A 6 20.51 2.95 17.29
CA GLY A 6 20.29 2.15 18.51
C GLY A 6 19.33 2.78 19.53
N ARG A 7 18.48 3.73 19.12
CA ARG A 7 17.52 4.41 20.01
C ARG A 7 16.16 3.71 20.07
N ALA A 8 15.94 2.71 19.21
CA ALA A 8 14.75 1.89 19.18
C ALA A 8 15.09 0.54 18.55
N ASP A 9 14.54 -0.55 19.10
CA ASP A 9 14.69 -1.89 18.53
C ASP A 9 13.75 -2.12 17.34
N VAL A 10 12.53 -1.57 17.42
CA VAL A 10 11.48 -1.72 16.41
C VAL A 10 10.74 -0.39 16.21
N PHE A 11 10.28 -0.15 14.99
CA PHE A 11 9.34 0.91 14.66
C PHE A 11 8.04 0.29 14.13
N PHE A 12 6.91 0.73 14.66
CA PHE A 12 5.59 0.35 14.18
C PHE A 12 4.93 1.54 13.47
N GLY A 13 4.39 1.30 12.28
CA GLY A 13 3.78 2.34 11.44
C GLY A 13 3.31 1.78 10.10
N PRO A 14 3.00 2.65 9.12
CA PRO A 14 2.54 2.22 7.80
C PRO A 14 3.54 1.28 7.13
N GLN A 15 3.05 0.13 6.65
CA GLN A 15 3.88 -0.86 5.96
C GLN A 15 4.59 -0.25 4.75
N SER A 16 3.93 0.62 3.98
CA SER A 16 4.55 1.30 2.84
C SER A 16 5.74 2.21 3.17
N VAL A 17 5.77 2.79 4.36
CA VAL A 17 6.96 3.56 4.78
C VAL A 17 8.10 2.62 5.15
N ALA A 18 7.79 1.47 5.73
CA ALA A 18 8.78 0.47 6.14
C ALA A 18 9.35 -0.29 4.95
N ALA A 19 8.51 -0.73 4.02
CA ALA A 19 8.89 -1.47 2.82
C ALA A 19 9.75 -0.61 1.88
N TYR A 20 9.32 0.62 1.56
CA TYR A 20 10.16 1.56 0.82
C TYR A 20 11.52 1.82 1.47
N LYS A 21 11.59 2.05 2.80
CA LYS A 21 12.88 2.28 3.50
C LYS A 21 13.80 1.06 3.45
N ALA A 22 13.22 -0.14 3.57
CA ALA A 22 13.95 -1.40 3.45
C ALA A 22 14.52 -1.54 2.03
N ALA A 23 13.71 -1.31 1.01
CA ALA A 23 14.13 -1.38 -0.39
C ALA A 23 15.17 -0.31 -0.77
N LEU A 24 15.02 0.91 -0.26
CA LEU A 24 15.91 2.04 -0.57
C LEU A 24 17.32 1.87 0.00
N SER A 25 17.44 1.36 1.23
CA SER A 25 18.72 1.37 1.97
C SER A 25 19.29 0.01 2.30
N GLY A 26 18.46 -1.05 2.34
CA GLY A 26 18.87 -2.38 2.81
C GLY A 26 19.27 -2.47 4.29
N LYS A 27 19.18 -1.36 5.05
CA LYS A 27 19.63 -1.28 6.46
C LYS A 27 18.56 -1.67 7.47
N THR A 28 17.33 -1.89 7.02
CA THR A 28 16.19 -2.29 7.84
C THR A 28 15.40 -3.36 7.08
N LYS A 29 14.65 -4.19 7.80
CA LYS A 29 13.74 -5.17 7.22
C LYS A 29 12.37 -5.09 7.90
N VAL A 30 11.31 -5.42 7.16
CA VAL A 30 9.98 -5.63 7.73
C VAL A 30 9.98 -6.98 8.45
N VAL A 31 9.56 -7.00 9.72
CA VAL A 31 9.61 -8.20 10.57
C VAL A 31 8.24 -8.64 11.09
N GLY A 32 7.19 -7.91 10.75
CA GLY A 32 5.84 -8.21 11.19
C GLY A 32 4.84 -7.25 10.57
N LEU A 33 3.57 -7.65 10.59
CA LEU A 33 2.44 -6.88 10.08
C LEU A 33 1.47 -6.54 11.20
N GLY A 34 0.69 -5.49 11.00
CA GLY A 34 -0.43 -5.18 11.88
C GLY A 34 -1.49 -6.30 11.86
N PRO A 35 -2.33 -6.40 12.91
CA PRO A 35 -3.30 -7.50 13.04
C PRO A 35 -4.45 -7.45 12.01
N LYS A 36 -4.61 -6.32 11.32
CA LYS A 36 -5.66 -6.09 10.33
C LYS A 36 -5.06 -5.39 9.11
N LYS A 37 -5.43 -5.82 7.91
CA LYS A 37 -5.05 -5.16 6.65
C LYS A 37 -5.90 -3.91 6.45
N ALA A 38 -5.25 -2.78 6.19
CA ALA A 38 -5.92 -1.53 5.84
C ALA A 38 -5.67 -1.22 4.36
N TYR A 39 -6.73 -1.15 3.57
CA TYR A 39 -6.62 -0.83 2.15
C TYR A 39 -6.44 0.67 1.93
N VAL A 40 -5.61 1.02 0.94
CA VAL A 40 -5.44 2.39 0.46
C VAL A 40 -6.42 2.62 -0.69
N ALA A 41 -7.09 3.78 -0.70
CA ALA A 41 -8.11 4.11 -1.68
C ALA A 41 -7.85 5.45 -2.39
N THR A 42 -8.24 5.51 -3.66
CA THR A 42 -8.51 6.78 -4.35
C THR A 42 -9.95 7.19 -4.04
N THR A 43 -10.15 8.43 -3.60
CA THR A 43 -11.46 8.91 -3.16
C THR A 43 -12.01 9.98 -4.10
N THR A 44 -13.33 10.05 -4.20
CA THR A 44 -14.05 11.07 -4.99
C THR A 44 -15.35 11.44 -4.30
N LYS A 45 -15.93 12.61 -4.63
CA LYS A 45 -17.16 13.10 -4.00
C LYS A 45 -18.30 12.11 -4.24
N LYS A 46 -19.00 11.72 -3.16
CA LYS A 46 -20.18 10.85 -3.26
C LYS A 46 -21.22 11.43 -4.22
N GLY A 47 -21.74 10.58 -5.11
CA GLY A 47 -22.80 10.95 -6.05
C GLY A 47 -22.35 11.67 -7.33
N ASN A 48 -21.04 11.89 -7.54
CA ASN A 48 -20.56 12.52 -8.78
C ASN A 48 -20.34 11.56 -9.95
N GLY A 49 -20.64 10.26 -9.77
CA GLY A 49 -20.50 9.24 -10.82
C GLY A 49 -19.07 8.83 -11.17
N LEU A 50 -18.03 9.36 -10.51
CA LEU A 50 -16.62 9.09 -10.89
C LEU A 50 -16.07 7.78 -10.32
N ALA A 51 -16.66 7.21 -9.26
CA ALA A 51 -16.12 6.00 -8.63
C ALA A 51 -15.99 4.80 -9.61
N PRO A 52 -16.98 4.47 -10.46
CA PRO A 52 -16.85 3.41 -11.46
C PRO A 52 -15.76 3.70 -12.50
N ALA A 53 -15.61 4.95 -12.92
CA ALA A 53 -14.57 5.34 -13.89
C ALA A 53 -13.16 5.18 -13.31
N LEU A 54 -12.95 5.58 -12.05
CA LEU A 54 -11.69 5.39 -11.33
C LEU A 54 -11.38 3.89 -11.12
N GLN A 55 -12.39 3.10 -10.76
CA GLN A 55 -12.24 1.65 -10.63
C GLN A 55 -11.80 1.01 -11.95
N ALA A 56 -12.46 1.36 -13.06
CA ALA A 56 -12.12 0.84 -14.38
C ALA A 56 -10.70 1.24 -14.80
N ALA A 57 -10.28 2.48 -14.53
CA ALA A 57 -8.93 2.95 -14.81
C ALA A 57 -7.87 2.17 -14.02
N LEU A 58 -8.09 1.96 -12.72
CA LEU A 58 -7.20 1.18 -11.86
C LEU A 58 -7.12 -0.29 -12.29
N ASN A 59 -8.26 -0.93 -12.55
CA ASN A 59 -8.29 -2.31 -13.05
C ASN A 59 -7.58 -2.44 -14.41
N GLY A 60 -7.72 -1.44 -15.29
CA GLY A 60 -6.96 -1.38 -16.53
C GLY A 60 -5.45 -1.29 -16.31
N ALA A 61 -4.99 -0.47 -15.37
CA ALA A 61 -3.57 -0.36 -15.02
C ALA A 61 -3.02 -1.66 -14.38
N ILE A 62 -3.82 -2.35 -13.57
CA ILE A 62 -3.49 -3.66 -13.00
C ILE A 62 -3.36 -4.70 -14.13
N ALA A 63 -4.32 -4.76 -15.05
CA ALA A 63 -4.30 -5.72 -16.15
C ALA A 63 -3.12 -5.49 -17.11
N ARG A 64 -2.70 -4.24 -17.32
CA ARG A 64 -1.54 -3.90 -18.16
C ARG A 64 -0.19 -4.05 -17.46
N GLY A 65 -0.17 -4.40 -16.17
CA GLY A 65 1.09 -4.53 -15.40
C GLY A 65 1.70 -3.19 -14.98
N GLU A 66 1.03 -2.06 -15.24
CA GLU A 66 1.54 -0.72 -14.93
C GLU A 66 1.55 -0.47 -13.42
N TYR A 67 0.50 -0.92 -12.73
CA TYR A 67 0.40 -0.86 -11.27
C TYR A 67 1.55 -1.62 -10.59
N GLN A 68 1.84 -2.83 -11.05
CA GLN A 68 2.89 -3.69 -10.52
C GLN A 68 4.27 -3.09 -10.77
N LYS A 69 4.50 -2.45 -11.93
CA LYS A 69 5.74 -1.71 -12.20
C LYS A 69 5.95 -0.56 -11.21
N VAL A 70 4.88 0.16 -10.86
CA VAL A 70 4.94 1.22 -9.85
C VAL A 70 5.26 0.63 -8.47
N LEU A 71 4.55 -0.40 -8.03
CA LEU A 71 4.84 -1.06 -6.75
C LEU A 71 6.28 -1.59 -6.68
N ALA A 72 6.76 -2.22 -7.75
CA ALA A 72 8.11 -2.74 -7.83
C ALA A 72 9.18 -1.64 -7.72
N ARG A 73 8.95 -0.49 -8.37
CA ARG A 73 9.83 0.67 -8.26
C ARG A 73 9.98 1.16 -6.82
N TRP A 74 8.91 1.07 -6.02
CA TRP A 74 8.87 1.57 -4.64
C TRP A 74 9.11 0.47 -3.59
N GLY A 75 9.31 -0.79 -3.98
CA GLY A 75 9.48 -1.89 -3.03
C GLY A 75 8.19 -2.32 -2.32
N GLU A 76 7.03 -1.99 -2.91
CA GLU A 76 5.70 -2.17 -2.34
C GLU A 76 4.94 -3.37 -2.92
N GLN A 77 5.65 -4.34 -3.51
CA GLN A 77 5.00 -5.49 -4.14
C GLN A 77 4.10 -6.27 -3.17
N GLY A 78 4.44 -6.30 -1.87
CA GLY A 78 3.62 -6.96 -0.84
C GLY A 78 2.31 -6.26 -0.50
N GLU A 79 2.07 -5.04 -1.00
CA GLU A 79 0.84 -4.26 -0.80
C GLU A 79 -0.16 -4.43 -1.94
N GLU A 80 0.15 -5.28 -2.93
CA GLU A 80 -0.67 -5.39 -4.13
C GLU A 80 -2.10 -5.87 -3.85
N VAL A 81 -3.02 -5.37 -4.68
CA VAL A 81 -4.38 -5.90 -4.80
C VAL A 81 -4.57 -6.41 -6.22
N THR A 82 -5.30 -7.52 -6.35
CA THR A 82 -5.61 -8.12 -7.66
C THR A 82 -6.71 -7.36 -8.40
N GLN A 83 -7.55 -6.63 -7.67
CA GLN A 83 -8.68 -5.88 -8.22
C GLN A 83 -8.96 -4.64 -7.37
N SER A 84 -9.36 -3.54 -8.02
CA SER A 84 -9.93 -2.37 -7.38
C SER A 84 -11.42 -2.60 -7.10
N GLU A 85 -11.81 -2.44 -5.83
CA GLU A 85 -13.20 -2.55 -5.36
C GLU A 85 -13.77 -1.16 -5.04
N VAL A 86 -15.07 -0.99 -5.28
CA VAL A 86 -15.80 0.23 -4.88
C VAL A 86 -16.47 -0.02 -3.54
N ASN A 87 -16.06 0.76 -2.52
CA ASN A 87 -16.61 0.70 -1.16
C ASN A 87 -16.70 -0.74 -0.59
N PRO A 88 -15.59 -1.51 -0.55
CA PRO A 88 -15.59 -2.80 0.11
C PRO A 88 -15.88 -2.66 1.62
N PRO A 89 -16.27 -3.73 2.32
CA PRO A 89 -16.44 -3.71 3.77
C PRO A 89 -15.22 -3.14 4.48
N GLY A 90 -15.46 -2.24 5.45
CA GLY A 90 -14.40 -1.66 6.27
C GLY A 90 -13.74 -2.67 7.22
N ILE A 91 -12.68 -2.24 7.89
CA ILE A 91 -12.00 -3.04 8.91
C ILE A 91 -12.95 -3.23 10.10
N THR A 92 -13.20 -4.49 10.48
CA THR A 92 -13.90 -4.85 11.71
C THR A 92 -12.90 -5.15 12.83
N TYR A 93 -13.16 -4.57 14.01
CA TYR A 93 -12.34 -4.74 15.22
C TYR A 93 -12.97 -5.75 16.17
#